data_AF-A0AAV2ZCX8-F1
#
_entry.id   AF-A0AAV2ZCX8-F1
#
_cell.length_a   1.000
_cell.length_b   1.000
_cell.length_c   1.000
_cell.angle_alpha   90.00
_cell.angle_beta   90.00
_cell.angle_gamma   90.00
#
_symmetry.space_group_name_H-M   'P 1'
#
loop_
_entity.id
_entity.type
_entity.pdbx_description
1 polymer ?
#
loop_
_entity_poly.entity_id
_entity_poly.type
_entity_poly.pdbx_seq_one_letter_code
_entity_poly.pdbx_strand_id
1 'polypeptide(L)'
;MASLGISRQHISVAMAPGNMDLLTVAKAKDAEKWQAFWKYFAKTWVKTDSVDCWNISAMDRERRTLVARTNNALEAYNRAFAEQFPAAHPGIKTFVHVAKLGSIRFVQQLRDVARGVQDPPAHISQVDYPRVPRSLR
;
A
#
# COMPACT_ATOMS: atom_id res chain seq x y z
N MET A 1 24.89 3.98 -17.84
CA MET A 1 23.42 4.10 -17.76
C MET A 1 22.81 2.76 -18.18
N ALA A 2 22.11 2.06 -17.28
CA ALA A 2 21.49 0.78 -17.62
C ALA A 2 20.21 1.03 -18.43
N SER A 3 20.23 0.65 -19.71
CA SER A 3 19.02 0.58 -20.53
C SER A 3 18.13 -0.55 -19.97
N LEU A 4 16.88 -0.22 -19.62
CA LEU A 4 15.92 -1.20 -19.11
C LEU A 4 15.40 -2.16 -20.21
N GLY A 5 15.79 -1.96 -21.48
CA GLY A 5 15.47 -2.89 -22.58
C GLY A 5 13.98 -2.94 -22.99
N ILE A 6 13.14 -2.04 -22.49
CA ILE A 6 11.70 -2.03 -22.76
C ILE A 6 11.39 -1.05 -23.90
N SER A 7 10.75 -1.55 -24.95
CA SER A 7 10.36 -0.75 -26.12
C SER A 7 9.21 0.21 -25.79
N ARG A 8 9.13 1.36 -26.50
CA ARG A 8 8.03 2.33 -26.38
C ARG A 8 6.65 1.69 -26.60
N GLN A 9 6.58 0.70 -27.48
CA GLN A 9 5.36 -0.03 -27.78
C GLN A 9 4.89 -0.87 -26.58
N HIS A 10 5.80 -1.56 -25.88
CA HIS A 10 5.45 -2.30 -24.66
C HIS A 10 4.96 -1.39 -23.54
N ILE A 11 5.48 -0.16 -23.45
CA ILE A 11 5.02 0.83 -22.47
C ILE A 11 3.63 1.35 -22.83
N SER A 12 3.38 1.67 -24.11
CA SER A 12 2.06 2.09 -24.56
C SER A 12 0.99 1.03 -24.32
N VAL A 13 1.35 -0.25 -24.47
CA VAL A 13 0.44 -1.37 -24.18
C VAL A 13 0.21 -1.52 -22.68
N ALA A 14 1.27 -1.48 -21.86
CA ALA A 14 1.15 -1.55 -20.40
C ALA A 14 0.32 -0.40 -19.79
N MET A 15 0.27 0.75 -20.46
CA MET A 15 -0.48 1.94 -20.05
C MET A 15 -1.90 2.04 -20.65
N ALA A 16 -2.34 1.05 -21.42
CA ALA A 16 -3.69 1.06 -22.00
C ALA A 16 -4.76 0.74 -20.95
N PRO A 17 -5.98 1.30 -21.08
CA PRO A 17 -7.14 0.88 -20.28
C PRO A 17 -7.33 -0.65 -20.37
N GLY A 18 -7.66 -1.29 -19.26
CA GLY A 18 -7.79 -2.75 -19.16
C GLY A 18 -6.47 -3.51 -18.95
N ASN A 19 -5.31 -2.85 -18.99
CA ASN A 19 -4.02 -3.45 -18.68
C ASN A 19 -3.50 -2.99 -17.32
N MET A 20 -2.95 -3.93 -16.54
CA MET A 20 -2.32 -3.61 -15.25
C MET A 20 -0.92 -3.04 -15.51
N ASP A 21 -0.49 -2.05 -14.72
CA ASP A 21 0.85 -1.48 -14.86
C ASP A 21 1.93 -2.52 -14.52
N LEU A 22 2.47 -3.14 -15.57
CA LEU A 22 3.46 -4.22 -15.49
C LEU A 22 4.91 -3.69 -15.46
N LEU A 23 5.13 -2.38 -15.33
CA LEU A 23 6.47 -1.78 -15.45
C LEU A 23 7.39 -2.04 -14.25
N THR A 24 6.99 -2.90 -13.31
CA THR A 24 7.87 -3.38 -12.25
C THR A 24 8.81 -4.44 -12.82
N VAL A 25 10.04 -4.02 -13.17
CA VAL A 25 11.11 -4.92 -13.59
C VAL A 25 11.58 -5.73 -12.37
N ALA A 26 11.12 -6.97 -12.26
CA ALA A 26 11.70 -7.92 -11.32
C ALA A 26 13.14 -8.26 -11.74
N LYS A 27 14.05 -8.40 -10.77
CA LYS A 27 15.39 -8.92 -11.05
C LYS A 27 15.25 -10.33 -11.60
N ALA A 28 16.09 -10.74 -12.55
CA ALA A 28 16.02 -12.06 -13.19
C ALA A 28 15.98 -13.22 -12.16
N LYS A 29 16.70 -13.08 -11.04
CA LYS A 29 16.70 -14.04 -9.92
C LYS A 29 15.37 -14.20 -9.18
N ASP A 30 14.45 -13.26 -9.34
CA ASP A 30 13.16 -13.21 -8.66
C ASP A 30 12.00 -13.50 -9.62
N ALA A 31 12.28 -13.89 -10.87
CA ALA A 31 11.27 -14.11 -11.92
C ALA A 31 10.21 -15.15 -11.54
N GLU A 32 10.59 -16.26 -10.91
CA GLU A 32 9.65 -17.29 -10.46
C GLU A 32 8.73 -16.78 -9.34
N LYS A 33 9.29 -16.06 -8.35
CA LYS A 33 8.53 -15.44 -7.27
C LYS A 33 7.59 -14.37 -7.81
N TRP A 34 8.05 -13.62 -8.81
CA TRP A 34 7.27 -12.61 -9.51
C TRP A 34 6.09 -13.25 -10.25
N GLN A 35 6.33 -14.35 -10.95
CA GLN A 35 5.27 -15.09 -11.63
C GLN A 35 4.28 -15.71 -10.63
N ALA A 36 4.76 -16.25 -9.50
CA ALA A 36 3.91 -16.79 -8.45
C ALA A 36 3.03 -15.70 -7.81
N PHE A 37 3.60 -14.51 -7.56
CA PHE A 37 2.84 -13.34 -7.11
C PHE A 37 1.74 -12.98 -8.10
N TRP A 38 2.05 -12.83 -9.39
CA TRP A 38 1.05 -12.48 -10.40
C TRP A 38 -0.05 -13.52 -10.55
N LYS A 39 0.28 -14.82 -10.50
CA LYS A 39 -0.72 -15.90 -10.48
C LYS A 39 -1.65 -15.80 -9.29
N TYR A 40 -1.10 -15.57 -8.09
CA TYR A 40 -1.90 -15.39 -6.87
C TYR A 40 -2.76 -14.12 -6.95
N PHE A 41 -2.16 -13.02 -7.39
CA PHE A 41 -2.80 -11.72 -7.48
C PHE A 41 -3.97 -11.76 -8.47
N ALA A 42 -3.77 -12.29 -9.67
CA ALA A 42 -4.84 -12.44 -10.66
C ALA A 42 -5.98 -13.32 -10.14
N LYS A 43 -5.65 -14.45 -9.51
CA LYS A 43 -6.65 -15.37 -8.95
C LYS A 43 -7.48 -14.74 -7.83
N THR A 44 -6.84 -13.97 -6.95
CA THR A 44 -7.46 -13.43 -5.75
C THR A 44 -8.22 -12.13 -6.03
N TRP A 45 -7.62 -11.24 -6.81
CA TRP A 45 -8.07 -9.84 -6.90
C TRP A 45 -8.69 -9.51 -8.26
N VAL A 46 -8.10 -9.95 -9.37
CA VAL A 46 -8.62 -9.65 -10.72
C VAL A 46 -9.93 -10.38 -11.03
N LYS A 47 -10.21 -11.48 -10.33
CA LYS A 47 -11.52 -12.17 -10.44
C LYS A 47 -12.66 -11.35 -9.82
N THR A 48 -12.35 -10.56 -8.79
CA THR A 48 -13.34 -9.82 -7.98
C THR A 48 -13.49 -8.39 -8.49
N ASP A 49 -12.37 -7.74 -8.81
CA ASP A 49 -12.30 -6.35 -9.26
C ASP A 49 -11.67 -6.29 -10.66
N SER A 50 -12.22 -5.47 -11.57
CA SER A 50 -11.66 -5.29 -12.92
C SER A 50 -10.19 -4.84 -12.86
N VAL A 51 -9.40 -5.21 -13.87
CA VAL A 51 -8.02 -4.73 -14.05
C VAL A 51 -7.96 -3.20 -14.05
N ASP A 52 -9.01 -2.52 -14.52
CA ASP A 52 -9.12 -1.06 -14.50
C ASP A 52 -9.08 -0.47 -13.10
N CYS A 53 -9.57 -1.19 -12.08
CA CYS A 53 -9.53 -0.76 -10.68
C CYS A 53 -8.12 -0.76 -10.10
N TRP A 54 -7.19 -1.47 -10.74
CA TRP A 54 -5.79 -1.60 -10.34
C TRP A 54 -4.85 -0.74 -11.20
N ASN A 55 -5.33 -0.20 -12.32
CA ASN A 55 -4.55 0.66 -13.19
C ASN A 55 -4.59 2.13 -12.68
N ILE A 56 -3.50 2.56 -12.06
CA ILE A 56 -3.35 3.93 -11.53
C ILE A 56 -2.82 4.94 -12.57
N SER A 57 -2.52 4.51 -13.80
CA SER A 57 -1.96 5.39 -14.84
C SER A 57 -2.90 6.54 -15.22
N ALA A 58 -4.22 6.31 -15.15
CA ALA A 58 -5.22 7.35 -15.33
C ALA A 58 -5.16 8.40 -14.21
N MET A 59 -4.92 7.97 -12.96
CA MET A 59 -4.80 8.88 -11.81
C MET A 59 -3.52 9.73 -11.89
N ASP A 60 -2.42 9.18 -12.42
CA ASP A 60 -1.19 9.95 -12.70
C ASP A 60 -1.43 10.99 -13.82
N ARG A 61 -2.11 10.60 -14.90
CA ARG A 61 -2.47 11.53 -16.00
C ARG A 61 -3.31 12.71 -15.52
N GLU A 62 -4.25 12.45 -14.61
CA GLU A 62 -5.09 13.47 -13.97
C GLU A 62 -4.38 14.25 -12.84
N ARG A 63 -3.11 13.93 -12.54
CA ARG A 63 -2.33 14.52 -11.44
C ARG A 63 -3.04 14.43 -10.09
N ARG A 64 -3.78 13.35 -9.85
CA ARG A 64 -4.41 13.09 -8.55
C ARG A 64 -3.32 12.74 -7.54
N THR A 65 -3.41 13.30 -6.34
CA THR A 65 -2.53 12.90 -5.23
C THR A 65 -2.83 11.45 -4.87
N LEU A 66 -1.88 10.55 -5.17
CA LEU A 66 -1.93 9.17 -4.73
C LEU A 66 -1.38 9.08 -3.31
N VAL A 67 -2.22 8.66 -2.37
CA VAL A 67 -1.82 8.44 -0.97
C VAL A 67 -1.72 6.93 -0.75
N ALA A 68 -0.57 6.45 -0.28
CA ALA A 68 -0.47 5.08 0.19
C ALA A 68 -1.37 4.91 1.40
N ARG A 69 -2.52 4.26 1.23
CA ARG A 69 -3.42 3.93 2.34
C ARG A 69 -2.94 2.74 3.17
N THR A 70 -2.05 1.91 2.62
CA THR A 70 -1.73 0.60 3.21
C THR A 70 -0.23 0.41 3.41
N ASN A 71 0.28 0.95 4.52
CA ASN A 71 1.41 0.33 5.21
C ASN A 71 0.88 -0.63 6.28
N ASN A 72 0.11 -1.66 5.89
CA ASN A 72 -0.30 -2.73 6.80
C ASN A 72 -0.79 -2.25 8.19
N ALA A 73 -1.79 -1.37 8.19
CA ALA A 73 -2.26 -0.70 9.40
C ALA A 73 -2.68 -1.68 10.50
N LEU A 74 -3.21 -2.84 10.11
CA LEU A 74 -3.58 -3.90 11.05
C LEU A 74 -2.36 -4.52 11.73
N GLU A 75 -1.28 -4.82 10.99
CA GLU A 75 -0.06 -5.36 11.60
C GLU A 75 0.66 -4.31 12.44
N ALA A 76 0.70 -3.06 11.98
CA ALA A 76 1.25 -1.95 12.77
C ALA A 76 0.48 -1.77 14.09
N TYR A 77 -0.86 -1.80 14.03
CA TYR A 77 -1.71 -1.79 15.22
C TYR A 77 -1.44 -3.01 16.11
N ASN A 78 -1.44 -4.23 15.55
CA ASN A 78 -1.22 -5.46 16.31
C ASN A 78 0.13 -5.45 17.03
N ARG A 79 1.19 -4.93 16.39
CA ARG A 79 2.52 -4.77 17.01
C ARG A 79 2.49 -3.73 18.13
N ALA A 80 1.98 -2.53 17.88
CA ALA A 80 1.89 -1.47 18.89
C ALA A 80 0.96 -1.85 20.06
N PHE A 81 -0.05 -2.68 19.80
CA PHE A 81 -0.92 -3.25 20.82
C PHE A 81 -0.20 -4.34 21.62
N ALA A 82 0.55 -5.22 20.95
CA ALA A 82 1.35 -6.26 21.59
C ALA A 82 2.43 -5.69 22.53
N GLU A 83 3.09 -4.60 22.12
CA GLU A 83 4.11 -3.89 22.91
C GLU A 83 3.60 -3.32 24.24
N GLN A 84 2.29 -3.14 24.39
CA GLN A 84 1.69 -2.65 25.64
C GLN A 84 1.55 -3.74 26.71
N PHE A 85 1.74 -5.01 26.35
CA PHE A 85 1.64 -6.10 27.31
C PHE A 85 2.98 -6.37 27.99
N PRO A 86 2.98 -6.62 29.32
CA PRO A 86 4.20 -6.97 30.05
C PRO A 86 4.70 -8.39 29.75
N ALA A 87 3.88 -9.22 29.09
CA ALA A 87 4.20 -10.59 28.73
C ALA A 87 3.51 -10.98 27.43
N ALA A 88 4.09 -11.94 26.70
CA ALA A 88 3.55 -12.45 25.42
C ALA A 88 2.14 -13.05 25.56
N HIS A 89 1.81 -13.59 26.74
CA HIS A 89 0.50 -14.19 27.03
C HIS A 89 -0.09 -13.56 28.31
N PRO A 90 -0.69 -12.36 28.20
CA PRO A 90 -1.28 -11.69 29.35
C PRO A 90 -2.53 -12.45 29.82
N GLY A 91 -2.78 -12.45 31.13
CA GLY A 91 -4.05 -12.92 31.67
C GLY A 91 -5.22 -12.06 31.18
N ILE A 92 -6.43 -12.63 31.13
CA ILE A 92 -7.62 -11.98 30.55
C ILE A 92 -7.94 -10.60 31.17
N LYS A 93 -7.71 -10.42 32.48
CA LYS A 93 -7.92 -9.14 33.17
C LYS A 93 -6.97 -8.07 32.65
N THR A 94 -5.69 -8.41 32.50
CA THR A 94 -4.67 -7.52 31.93
C THR A 94 -4.97 -7.20 30.47
N PHE A 95 -5.38 -8.21 29.70
CA PHE A 95 -5.80 -8.04 28.31
C PHE A 95 -6.92 -6.99 28.17
N VAL A 96 -8.03 -7.19 28.90
CA VAL A 96 -9.18 -6.26 28.87
C VAL A 96 -8.78 -4.87 29.35
N HIS A 97 -7.94 -4.77 30.37
CA HIS A 97 -7.47 -3.49 30.89
C HIS A 97 -6.68 -2.68 29.84
N VAL A 98 -5.68 -3.30 29.21
CA VAL A 98 -4.87 -2.66 28.16
C VAL A 98 -5.72 -2.29 26.95
N ALA A 99 -6.61 -3.18 26.50
CA ALA A 99 -7.54 -2.90 25.40
C ALA A 99 -8.44 -1.69 25.68
N LYS A 100 -8.99 -1.59 26.90
CA LYS A 100 -9.82 -0.46 27.31
C LYS A 100 -9.02 0.84 27.31
N LEU A 101 -7.82 0.85 27.88
CA LEU A 101 -6.95 2.03 27.89
C LEU A 101 -6.55 2.47 26.48
N GLY A 102 -6.20 1.52 25.60
CA GLY A 102 -5.90 1.81 24.20
C GLY A 102 -7.08 2.44 23.48
N SER A 103 -8.29 1.92 23.69
CA SER A 103 -9.53 2.46 23.10
C SER A 103 -9.82 3.89 23.56
N ILE A 104 -9.65 4.17 24.87
CA ILE A 104 -9.82 5.52 25.42
C ILE A 104 -8.84 6.50 24.79
N ARG A 105 -7.55 6.13 24.71
CA ARG A 105 -6.53 6.98 24.08
C ARG A 105 -6.83 7.26 22.61
N PHE A 106 -7.27 6.24 21.87
CA PHE A 106 -7.61 6.40 20.46
C PHE A 106 -8.80 7.36 20.24
N VAL A 107 -9.87 7.23 21.03
CA VAL A 107 -11.01 8.16 20.96
C VAL A 107 -10.58 9.58 21.33
N GLN A 108 -9.70 9.73 22.32
CA GLN A 108 -9.16 11.03 22.69
C GLN A 108 -8.34 11.65 21.56
N GLN A 109 -7.44 10.88 20.94
CA GLN A 109 -6.67 11.32 19.77
C GLN A 109 -7.59 11.79 18.63
N LEU A 110 -8.66 11.05 18.32
CA LEU A 110 -9.62 11.47 17.28
C LEU A 110 -10.30 12.81 17.62
N ARG A 111 -10.64 13.02 18.90
CA ARG A 111 -11.21 14.30 19.36
C ARG A 111 -10.19 15.44 19.27
N ASP A 112 -8.94 15.17 19.62
CA ASP A 112 -7.88 16.17 19.60
C ASP A 112 -7.53 16.56 18.17
N VAL A 113 -7.52 15.61 17.24
CA VAL A 113 -7.42 15.87 15.79
C VAL A 113 -8.62 16.69 15.29
N ALA A 114 -9.84 16.32 15.67
CA ALA A 114 -11.04 17.06 15.27
C ALA A 114 -11.06 18.51 15.82
N ARG A 115 -10.39 18.76 16.95
CA ARG A 115 -10.25 20.08 17.56
C ARG A 115 -9.04 20.86 17.05
N GLY A 116 -8.21 20.26 16.19
CA GLY A 116 -6.96 20.86 15.71
C GLY A 116 -5.88 20.98 16.79
N VAL A 117 -6.01 20.27 17.91
CA VAL A 117 -5.00 20.20 18.98
C VAL A 117 -3.83 19.30 18.56
N GLN A 118 -4.12 18.30 17.73
CA GLN A 118 -3.14 17.37 17.19
C GLN A 118 -3.29 17.28 15.68
N ASP A 119 -2.18 17.18 14.95
CA ASP A 119 -2.21 16.88 13.53
C ASP A 119 -2.68 15.44 13.27
N PRO A 120 -3.46 15.20 12.20
CA PRO A 120 -3.80 13.84 11.80
C PRO A 120 -2.53 13.02 11.50
N PRO A 121 -2.56 11.68 11.67
CA PRO A 121 -1.43 10.82 11.35
C PRO A 121 -0.94 11.07 9.92
N ALA A 122 0.37 11.34 9.78
CA ALA A 122 0.98 11.55 8.49
C ALA A 122 0.92 10.25 7.67
N HIS A 123 0.08 10.22 6.64
CA HIS A 123 0.15 9.20 5.61
C HIS A 123 1.28 9.57 4.64
N ILE A 124 1.98 8.56 4.11
CA ILE A 124 2.95 8.79 3.04
C ILE A 124 2.15 9.32 1.83
N SER A 125 2.24 10.63 1.63
CA SER A 125 1.54 11.39 0.60
C SER A 125 2.20 11.27 -0.77
N GLN A 126 3.42 10.74 -0.81
CA GLN A 126 4.18 10.57 -2.04
C GLN A 126 4.84 9.19 -2.03
N VAL A 127 4.16 8.24 -2.67
CA VAL A 127 4.80 6.99 -3.07
C VAL A 127 5.48 7.26 -4.41
N ASP A 128 6.79 7.08 -4.47
CA ASP A 128 7.51 7.11 -5.74
C ASP A 128 7.19 5.81 -6.49
N TYR A 129 6.25 5.91 -7.43
CA TYR A 129 6.02 4.86 -8.41
C TYR A 129 7.06 4.98 -9.53
N PRO A 130 7.51 3.85 -10.11
CA PRO A 130 8.38 3.88 -11.27
C PRO A 130 7.71 4.68 -12.39
N ARG A 131 8.22 5.88 -12.66
CA ARG A 131 7.72 6.74 -13.73
C ARG A 131 8.23 6.22 -15.06
N VAL A 132 7.37 6.25 -16.07
CA VAL A 132 7.81 6.09 -17.47
C VAL A 132 8.87 7.16 -17.77
N PRO A 133 10.09 6.77 -18.19
CA PRO A 133 11.15 7.71 -18.52
C PRO A 133 10.70 8.77 -19.54
N ARG A 134 11.11 10.04 -19.33
CA ARG A 134 10.78 11.16 -20.23
C ARG A 134 11.20 10.93 -21.69
N SER A 135 12.17 10.05 -21.93
CA SER A 135 12.60 9.62 -23.27
C SER A 135 11.58 8.74 -24.01
N LEU A 136 10.43 8.44 -23.40
CA LEU A 136 9.40 7.55 -23.93
C LEU A 136 8.02 8.25 -23.99
N ARG A 137 7.95 9.55 -23.70
CA ARG A 137 6.80 10.43 -24.00
C ARG A 137 6.79 10.86 -25.46
#